data_AF-A0A962TW40-F1
#
_entry.id   AF-A0A962TW40-F1
#
_cell.length_a   1.000
_cell.length_b   1.000
_cell.length_c   1.000
_cell.angle_alpha   90.00
_cell.angle_beta   90.00
_cell.angle_gamma   90.00
#
_symmetry.space_group_name_H-M   'P 1'
#
loop_
_entity.id
_entity.type
_entity.pdbx_description
1 polymer ?
#
loop_
_entity_poly.entity_id
_entity_poly.type
_entity_poly.pdbx_seq_one_letter_code
_entity_poly.pdbx_strand_id
1 'polypeptide(L)'
;MWLLTKSRLLQGLWKQATFLTAIPFNKESRASSWAFWTSLISIQWIGPRHTNYYPNGSICAFELKDGTWVIGDNILKLLDLYSLWALRHLHLEMLGRWPGQQFVHHPYERLTELHDDELCGCENPQGLYEDCCKPVDLSCDFIKQAFDYWKTTREVKREPPQAIRQFVENTLYHPLPDELPDAVSSLLYPPPRPYSEIRARLIETSIHMRVQSEVRL
;
A
#
# COMPACT_ATOMS: atom_id res chain seq x y z
N MET A 1 -15.13 4.42 -15.38
CA MET A 1 -14.54 3.15 -15.85
C MET A 1 -14.11 2.31 -14.65
N TRP A 2 -14.31 1.00 -14.68
CA TRP A 2 -13.82 0.06 -13.66
C TRP A 2 -12.77 -0.88 -14.27
N LEU A 3 -11.70 -1.13 -13.54
CA LEU A 3 -10.57 -1.97 -13.97
C LEU A 3 -10.24 -2.97 -12.86
N LEU A 4 -10.17 -4.25 -13.20
CA LEU A 4 -9.61 -5.28 -12.32
C LEU A 4 -8.25 -5.69 -12.87
N THR A 5 -7.18 -5.31 -12.17
CA THR A 5 -5.80 -5.46 -12.65
C THR A 5 -5.01 -6.35 -11.71
N LYS A 6 -4.23 -7.29 -12.26
CA LYS A 6 -3.32 -8.15 -11.50
C LYS A 6 -1.88 -7.70 -11.74
N SER A 7 -1.13 -7.48 -10.67
CA SER A 7 0.26 -7.04 -10.69
C SER A 7 1.16 -8.06 -9.99
N ARG A 8 2.09 -8.66 -10.75
CA ARG A 8 3.13 -9.55 -10.21
C ARG A 8 4.32 -8.70 -9.79
N LEU A 9 4.34 -8.34 -8.50
CA LEU A 9 5.31 -7.37 -7.96
C LEU A 9 6.77 -7.84 -8.08
N LEU A 10 7.04 -9.12 -7.75
CA LEU A 10 8.36 -9.73 -7.85
C LEU A 10 8.22 -11.14 -8.41
N GLN A 11 9.21 -11.57 -9.19
CA GLN A 11 9.29 -12.96 -9.63
C GLN A 11 9.53 -13.89 -8.43
N GLY A 12 8.80 -15.00 -8.38
CA GLY A 12 8.92 -16.01 -7.33
C GLY A 12 8.03 -15.79 -6.09
N LEU A 13 7.27 -14.69 -6.03
CA LEU A 13 6.20 -14.57 -5.03
C LEU A 13 5.02 -15.47 -5.40
N TRP A 14 4.53 -16.21 -4.40
CA TRP A 14 3.34 -17.08 -4.49
C TRP A 14 2.02 -16.29 -4.43
N LYS A 15 2.10 -14.99 -4.12
CA LYS A 15 0.98 -14.05 -4.11
C LYS A 15 1.24 -12.89 -5.07
N GLN A 16 0.18 -12.33 -5.61
CA GLN A 16 0.21 -11.13 -6.45
C GLN A 16 -0.71 -10.05 -5.87
N ALA A 17 -0.49 -8.80 -6.23
CA ALA A 17 -1.40 -7.71 -5.89
C ALA A 17 -2.51 -7.64 -6.94
N THR A 18 -3.77 -7.71 -6.52
CA THR A 18 -4.92 -7.45 -7.38
C THR A 18 -5.57 -6.14 -6.98
N PHE A 19 -5.76 -5.26 -7.96
CA PHE A 19 -6.34 -3.94 -7.79
C PHE A 19 -7.72 -3.89 -8.45
N LEU A 20 -8.72 -3.43 -7.72
CA LEU A 20 -9.99 -2.98 -8.29
C LEU A 20 -10.00 -1.45 -8.31
N THR A 21 -9.88 -0.87 -9.50
CA THR A 21 -9.76 0.57 -9.69
C THR A 21 -11.01 1.15 -10.37
N ALA A 22 -11.63 2.12 -9.72
CA ALA A 22 -12.66 2.98 -10.25
C ALA A 22 -12.07 4.33 -10.69
N ILE A 23 -12.07 4.58 -12.00
CA ILE A 23 -11.67 5.88 -12.57
C ILE A 23 -12.95 6.63 -12.95
N PRO A 24 -13.30 7.73 -12.26
CA PRO A 24 -14.50 8.50 -12.59
C PRO A 24 -14.30 9.25 -13.91
N PHE A 25 -15.41 9.54 -14.59
CA PHE A 25 -15.39 10.38 -15.80
C PHE A 25 -15.30 11.87 -15.48
N ASN A 26 -15.75 12.27 -14.28
CA ASN A 26 -15.60 13.64 -13.79
C ASN A 26 -14.14 13.89 -13.35
N LYS A 27 -13.51 14.91 -13.93
CA LYS A 27 -12.12 15.33 -13.60
C LYS A 27 -11.95 15.84 -12.16
N GLU A 28 -13.04 16.27 -11.52
CA GLU A 28 -13.02 16.75 -10.13
C GLU A 28 -13.04 15.61 -9.10
N SER A 29 -13.38 14.39 -9.54
CA SER A 29 -13.44 13.23 -8.66
C SER A 29 -12.09 12.52 -8.57
N ARG A 30 -11.80 11.83 -7.47
CA ARG A 30 -10.56 11.06 -7.34
C ARG A 30 -10.72 9.66 -7.92
N ALA A 31 -9.68 9.14 -8.58
CA ALA A 31 -9.61 7.71 -8.83
C ALA A 31 -9.56 6.96 -7.49
N SER A 32 -10.38 5.92 -7.35
CA SER A 32 -10.39 5.07 -6.16
C SER A 32 -9.91 3.68 -6.53
N SER A 33 -9.03 3.10 -5.73
CA SER A 33 -8.56 1.74 -5.95
C SER A 33 -8.48 0.99 -4.65
N TRP A 34 -8.81 -0.30 -4.65
CA TRP A 34 -8.65 -1.20 -3.50
C TRP A 34 -7.76 -2.35 -3.89
N ALA A 35 -6.84 -2.72 -2.99
CA ALA A 35 -5.83 -3.72 -3.27
C ALA A 35 -5.99 -4.96 -2.39
N PHE A 36 -5.75 -6.12 -2.99
CA PHE A 36 -5.84 -7.41 -2.33
C PHE A 36 -4.61 -8.26 -2.69
N TRP A 37 -3.99 -8.88 -1.70
CA TRP A 37 -3.14 -10.03 -1.90
C TRP A 37 -3.99 -11.21 -2.36
N THR A 38 -3.70 -11.71 -3.55
CA THR A 38 -4.40 -12.86 -4.13
C THR A 38 -3.41 -13.98 -4.39
N SER A 39 -3.77 -15.18 -3.92
CA SER A 39 -3.10 -16.44 -4.20
C SER A 39 -4.10 -17.44 -4.78
N LEU A 40 -3.69 -18.69 -4.98
CA LEU A 40 -4.60 -19.76 -5.42
C LEU A 40 -5.69 -20.10 -4.39
N ILE A 41 -5.44 -19.82 -3.11
CA ILE A 41 -6.32 -20.27 -2.01
C ILE A 41 -6.80 -19.13 -1.11
N SER A 42 -6.32 -17.90 -1.33
CA SER A 42 -6.58 -16.79 -0.43
C SER A 42 -6.74 -15.46 -1.15
N ILE A 43 -7.65 -14.65 -0.65
CA ILE A 43 -7.83 -13.25 -1.00
C ILE A 43 -7.78 -12.47 0.31
N GLN A 44 -6.82 -11.55 0.45
CA GLN A 44 -6.64 -10.78 1.65
C GLN A 44 -6.45 -9.31 1.29
N TRP A 45 -7.19 -8.41 1.92
CA TRP A 45 -6.98 -6.98 1.72
C TRP A 45 -5.58 -6.54 2.20
N ILE A 46 -4.93 -5.68 1.40
CA ILE A 46 -3.62 -5.09 1.74
C ILE A 46 -3.88 -3.92 2.71
N GLY A 47 -3.47 -4.09 3.98
CA GLY A 47 -3.95 -3.40 5.19
C GLY A 47 -4.00 -1.86 5.20
N PRO A 48 -4.34 -1.25 6.35
CA PRO A 48 -4.80 0.14 6.42
C PRO A 48 -3.73 1.20 6.15
N ARG A 49 -2.45 0.85 6.26
CA ARG A 49 -1.34 1.80 6.10
C ARG A 49 -1.39 2.45 4.71
N HIS A 50 -1.26 3.78 4.64
CA HIS A 50 -1.38 4.53 3.39
C HIS A 50 -2.68 4.21 2.61
N THR A 51 -3.82 4.20 3.30
CA THR A 51 -5.16 4.17 2.69
C THR A 51 -5.95 5.42 3.07
N ASN A 52 -6.83 5.84 2.17
CA ASN A 52 -7.68 7.02 2.34
C ASN A 52 -8.80 6.73 3.34
N TYR A 53 -8.97 7.65 4.28
CA TYR A 53 -10.13 7.67 5.18
C TYR A 53 -11.44 7.84 4.42
N TYR A 54 -11.47 8.82 3.51
CA TYR A 54 -12.65 9.08 2.70
C TYR A 54 -12.38 8.73 1.22
N PRO A 55 -13.29 7.99 0.55
CA PRO A 55 -14.56 7.49 1.09
C PRO A 55 -14.49 6.14 1.83
N ASN A 56 -13.44 5.31 1.70
CA ASN A 56 -13.57 3.88 2.04
C ASN A 56 -12.28 3.02 1.90
N GLY A 57 -11.18 3.37 2.55
CA GLY A 57 -9.98 2.52 2.57
C GLY A 57 -9.36 2.27 1.20
N SER A 58 -9.58 3.19 0.25
CA SER A 58 -8.94 3.15 -1.06
C SER A 58 -7.46 3.51 -0.93
N ILE A 59 -6.64 3.10 -1.90
CA ILE A 59 -5.20 3.33 -1.89
C ILE A 59 -4.86 4.82 -1.86
N CYS A 60 -4.02 5.23 -0.90
CA CYS A 60 -3.38 6.54 -0.89
C CYS A 60 -1.93 6.39 -1.41
N ALA A 61 -1.76 6.44 -2.73
CA ALA A 61 -0.45 6.27 -3.38
C ALA A 61 0.21 7.59 -3.83
N PHE A 62 -0.57 8.67 -3.92
CA PHE A 62 -0.11 9.98 -4.39
C PHE A 62 -1.03 11.08 -3.84
N GLU A 63 -0.53 12.30 -3.77
CA GLU A 63 -1.33 13.49 -3.45
C GLU A 63 -1.79 14.14 -4.76
N LEU A 64 -3.02 14.68 -4.81
CA LEU A 64 -3.49 15.32 -6.04
C LEU A 64 -2.83 16.66 -6.27
N LYS A 65 -2.48 17.35 -5.19
CA LYS A 65 -1.89 18.70 -5.24
C LYS A 65 -0.49 18.72 -5.85
N ASP A 66 0.25 17.61 -5.78
CA ASP A 66 1.59 17.52 -6.35
C ASP A 66 1.60 17.17 -7.85
N GLY A 67 0.43 16.88 -8.43
CA GLY A 67 0.29 16.56 -9.85
C GLY A 67 0.92 15.23 -10.27
N THR A 68 1.21 14.32 -9.32
CA THR A 68 1.80 13.01 -9.61
C THR A 68 0.96 12.22 -10.60
N TRP A 69 -0.37 12.28 -10.47
CA TRP A 69 -1.31 11.76 -11.45
C TRP A 69 -2.64 12.53 -11.41
N VAL A 70 -3.16 12.91 -12.57
CA VAL A 70 -4.47 13.55 -12.71
C VAL A 70 -5.37 12.82 -13.72
N ILE A 71 -6.68 13.05 -13.65
CA ILE A 71 -7.63 12.43 -14.58
C ILE A 71 -7.35 12.90 -16.01
N GLY A 72 -7.10 11.93 -16.89
CA GLY A 72 -6.69 12.15 -18.28
C GLY A 72 -5.24 11.75 -18.53
N ASP A 73 -4.43 11.60 -17.48
CA ASP A 73 -3.10 11.02 -17.58
C ASP A 73 -3.15 9.54 -17.97
N ASN A 74 -1.99 9.01 -18.37
CA ASN A 74 -1.82 7.61 -18.71
C ASN A 74 -2.24 6.69 -17.54
N ILE A 75 -3.14 5.75 -17.83
CA ILE A 75 -3.62 4.75 -16.87
C ILE A 75 -2.49 3.83 -16.39
N LEU A 76 -1.51 3.53 -17.24
CA LEU A 76 -0.36 2.70 -16.84
C LEU A 76 0.44 3.36 -15.70
N LYS A 77 0.62 4.68 -15.76
CA LYS A 77 1.27 5.44 -14.68
C LYS A 77 0.51 5.29 -13.35
N LEU A 78 -0.82 5.28 -13.39
CA LEU A 78 -1.64 5.04 -12.20
C LEU A 78 -1.44 3.63 -11.63
N LEU A 79 -1.43 2.62 -12.50
CA LEU A 79 -1.24 1.23 -12.12
C LEU A 79 0.19 0.96 -11.59
N ASP A 80 1.19 1.65 -12.12
CA ASP A 80 2.56 1.62 -11.61
C ASP A 80 2.65 2.21 -10.20
N LEU A 81 1.98 3.34 -9.94
CA LEU A 81 1.90 3.94 -8.59
C LEU A 81 1.24 2.98 -7.59
N TYR A 82 0.15 2.31 -7.98
CA TYR A 82 -0.51 1.31 -7.14
C TYR A 82 0.36 0.06 -6.94
N SER A 83 1.12 -0.37 -7.96
CA SER A 83 2.04 -1.49 -7.84
C SER A 83 3.22 -1.16 -6.92
N LEU A 84 3.77 0.05 -7.02
CA LEU A 84 4.79 0.54 -6.08
C LEU A 84 4.23 0.59 -4.66
N TRP A 85 3.02 1.13 -4.47
CA TRP A 85 2.35 1.13 -3.16
C TRP A 85 2.22 -0.29 -2.58
N ALA A 86 1.81 -1.28 -3.39
CA ALA A 86 1.71 -2.66 -2.94
C ALA A 86 3.08 -3.27 -2.62
N LEU A 87 4.13 -2.93 -3.38
CA LEU A 87 5.50 -3.34 -3.07
C LEU A 87 5.97 -2.76 -1.72
N ARG A 88 5.61 -1.52 -1.39
CA ARG A 88 5.90 -0.93 -0.08
C ARG A 88 5.19 -1.65 1.06
N HIS A 89 3.95 -2.07 0.85
CA HIS A 89 3.23 -2.93 1.80
C HIS A 89 3.88 -4.29 1.97
N LEU A 90 4.36 -4.90 0.88
CA LEU A 90 5.12 -6.15 0.97
C LEU A 90 6.41 -5.95 1.79
N HIS A 91 7.12 -4.84 1.59
CA HIS A 91 8.28 -4.49 2.39
C HIS A 91 7.92 -4.33 3.87
N LEU A 92 6.84 -3.61 4.18
CA LEU A 92 6.33 -3.44 5.54
C LEU A 92 6.02 -4.79 6.19
N GLU A 93 5.30 -5.68 5.50
CA GLU A 93 4.98 -7.02 5.99
C GLU A 93 6.24 -7.86 6.30
N MET A 94 7.27 -7.73 5.46
CA MET A 94 8.48 -8.56 5.53
C MET A 94 9.54 -8.02 6.49
N LEU A 95 9.63 -6.70 6.63
CA LEU A 95 10.71 -6.03 7.36
C LEU A 95 10.22 -5.20 8.53
N GLY A 96 8.90 -5.12 8.75
CA GLY A 96 8.30 -4.42 9.88
C GLY A 96 8.40 -2.89 9.81
N ARG A 97 8.83 -2.33 8.68
CA ARG A 97 8.99 -0.88 8.49
C ARG A 97 8.63 -0.44 7.08
N TRP A 98 8.06 0.75 6.96
CA TRP A 98 7.70 1.38 5.71
C TRP A 98 8.97 1.87 4.97
N PRO A 99 9.10 1.54 3.67
CA PRO A 99 10.23 2.03 2.88
C PRO A 99 9.98 3.47 2.39
N GLY A 100 10.95 4.35 2.65
CA GLY A 100 10.95 5.73 2.18
C GLY A 100 10.27 6.71 3.13
N GLN A 101 10.16 7.96 2.67
CA GLN A 101 9.54 9.04 3.44
C GLN A 101 8.03 8.84 3.58
N GLN A 102 7.50 9.22 4.74
CA GLN A 102 6.08 9.09 5.06
C GLN A 102 5.42 10.46 5.22
N PHE A 103 4.62 10.82 4.22
CA PHE A 103 3.85 12.05 4.22
C PHE A 103 2.58 11.89 5.04
N VAL A 104 2.73 11.93 6.36
CA VAL A 104 1.64 11.80 7.34
C VAL A 104 1.49 13.13 8.08
N HIS A 105 0.36 13.80 7.85
CA HIS A 105 0.15 15.17 8.33
C HIS A 105 -0.16 15.26 9.82
N HIS A 106 -0.89 14.28 10.36
CA HIS A 106 -1.43 14.39 11.71
C HIS A 106 -0.45 13.79 12.75
N PRO A 107 -0.10 14.51 13.84
CA PRO A 107 0.79 14.01 14.89
C PRO A 107 0.33 12.68 15.48
N TYR A 108 -0.97 12.56 15.79
CA TYR A 108 -1.55 11.31 16.28
C TYR A 108 -1.27 10.12 15.35
N GLU A 109 -1.53 10.28 14.05
CA GLU A 109 -1.29 9.24 13.06
C GLU A 109 0.20 8.87 13.00
N ARG A 110 1.10 9.87 13.04
CA ARG A 110 2.54 9.61 13.10
C ARG A 110 2.93 8.81 14.32
N LEU A 111 2.46 9.17 15.51
CA LEU A 111 2.77 8.45 16.74
C LEU A 111 2.22 7.01 16.76
N THR A 112 1.07 6.77 16.11
CA THR A 112 0.46 5.44 16.09
C THR A 112 0.94 4.54 14.97
N GLU A 113 1.41 5.13 13.86
CA GLU A 113 1.78 4.39 12.67
C GLU A 113 3.32 4.36 12.47
N LEU A 114 4.04 5.47 12.60
CA LEU A 114 5.46 5.51 12.27
C LEU A 114 6.33 4.77 13.30
N HIS A 115 7.27 3.96 12.80
CA HIS A 115 8.38 3.41 13.58
C HIS A 115 9.53 4.41 13.67
N ASP A 116 10.35 4.25 14.71
CA ASP A 116 11.47 5.14 15.03
C ASP A 116 12.54 5.15 13.93
N ASP A 117 12.78 3.99 13.31
CA ASP A 117 13.76 3.78 12.25
C ASP A 117 13.22 4.04 10.82
N GLU A 118 12.02 4.62 10.71
CA GLU A 118 11.45 5.03 9.44
C GLU A 118 11.84 6.48 9.09
N LEU A 119 11.94 6.79 7.79
CA LEU A 119 12.24 8.15 7.34
C LEU A 119 11.06 9.08 7.59
N CYS A 120 11.34 10.24 8.18
CA CYS A 120 10.34 11.28 8.35
C CYS A 120 10.00 11.91 6.99
N GLY A 121 8.71 12.10 6.70
CA GLY A 121 8.24 12.78 5.49
C GLY A 121 7.58 14.12 5.77
N CYS A 122 8.07 14.88 6.76
CA CYS A 122 7.67 16.28 6.93
C CYS A 122 8.25 17.17 5.83
N GLU A 123 7.89 18.46 5.81
CA GLU A 123 8.35 19.40 4.77
C GLU A 123 9.87 19.64 4.79
N ASN A 124 10.52 19.49 5.95
CA ASN A 124 11.95 19.65 6.13
C ASN A 124 12.53 18.39 6.81
N PRO A 125 12.63 17.26 6.10
CA PRO A 125 13.01 15.99 6.69
C PRO A 125 14.49 16.01 7.11
N GLN A 126 14.75 15.74 8.39
CA GLN A 126 16.12 15.73 8.95
C GLN A 126 16.66 14.31 9.21
N GLY A 127 16.01 13.29 8.64
CA GLY A 127 16.42 11.90 8.79
C GLY A 127 15.29 11.00 9.27
N LEU A 128 15.56 10.24 10.32
CA LEU A 128 14.62 9.29 10.91
C LEU A 128 13.51 10.00 11.70
N TYR A 129 12.38 9.33 11.87
CA TYR A 129 11.24 9.86 12.59
C TYR A 129 11.59 10.18 14.05
N GLU A 130 12.37 9.30 14.71
CA GLU A 130 12.80 9.48 16.10
C GLU A 130 13.56 10.79 16.34
N ASP A 131 14.38 11.19 15.38
CA ASP A 131 15.25 12.38 15.48
C ASP A 131 14.60 13.64 14.90
N CYS A 132 13.48 13.52 14.18
CA CYS A 132 12.87 14.61 13.43
C CYS A 132 11.57 15.11 14.08
N CYS A 133 10.42 14.51 13.77
CA CYS A 133 9.12 14.97 14.26
C CYS A 133 8.68 14.33 15.57
N LYS A 134 9.18 13.14 15.92
CA LYS A 134 8.73 12.41 17.11
C LYS A 134 8.87 13.22 18.42
N PRO A 135 9.96 13.96 18.69
CA PRO A 135 10.07 14.75 19.91
C PRO A 135 9.01 15.84 20.02
N VAL A 136 8.69 16.49 18.90
CA VAL A 136 7.63 17.51 18.82
C VAL A 136 6.26 16.88 19.00
N ASP A 137 6.01 15.75 18.33
CA ASP A 137 4.74 15.04 18.43
C ASP A 137 4.47 14.56 19.86
N LEU A 138 5.49 14.06 20.57
CA LEU A 138 5.41 13.66 21.98
C LEU A 138 5.21 14.84 22.95
N SER A 139 5.60 16.05 22.57
CA SER A 139 5.35 17.26 23.37
C SER A 139 3.89 17.74 23.29
N CYS A 140 3.12 17.22 22.33
CA CYS A 140 1.71 17.56 22.16
C CYS A 140 0.81 16.75 23.12
N ASP A 141 -0.34 17.31 23.49
CA ASP A 141 -1.36 16.58 24.24
C ASP A 141 -1.93 15.43 23.38
N PHE A 142 -1.52 14.21 23.67
CA PHE A 142 -1.90 13.01 22.93
C PHE A 142 -3.41 12.78 22.89
N ILE A 143 -4.12 13.03 23.99
CA ILE A 143 -5.57 12.84 24.06
C ILE A 143 -6.27 13.85 23.15
N LYS A 144 -5.85 15.11 23.22
CA LYS A 144 -6.35 16.15 22.32
C LYS A 144 -6.09 15.80 20.85
N GLN A 145 -4.88 15.34 20.53
CA GLN A 145 -4.53 14.91 19.17
C GLN A 145 -5.39 13.72 18.71
N ALA A 146 -5.69 12.75 19.58
CA ALA A 146 -6.58 11.64 19.25
C ALA A 146 -8.01 12.11 18.92
N PHE A 147 -8.56 13.02 19.74
CA PHE A 147 -9.89 13.58 19.50
C PHE A 147 -9.96 14.41 18.21
N ASP A 148 -8.96 15.26 17.97
CA ASP A 148 -8.87 16.06 16.74
C ASP A 148 -8.76 15.14 15.51
N TYR A 149 -7.99 14.05 15.63
CA TYR A 149 -7.87 13.04 14.59
C TYR A 149 -9.20 12.32 14.31
N TRP A 150 -9.92 11.87 15.32
CA TRP A 150 -11.21 11.19 15.14
C TRP A 150 -12.26 12.11 14.53
N LYS A 151 -12.27 13.39 14.93
CA LYS A 151 -13.17 14.39 14.36
C LYS A 151 -12.90 14.65 12.88
N THR A 152 -11.63 14.69 12.48
CA THR A 152 -11.23 14.93 11.08
C THR A 152 -11.44 13.71 10.19
N THR A 153 -11.23 12.51 10.72
CA THR A 153 -11.41 11.23 10.00
C THR A 153 -12.86 10.73 10.00
N ARG A 154 -13.75 11.37 10.78
CA ARG A 154 -15.18 11.03 10.93
C ARG A 154 -15.42 9.57 11.31
N GLU A 155 -14.48 8.97 12.05
CA GLU A 155 -14.54 7.56 12.47
C GLU A 155 -14.68 6.56 11.30
N VAL A 156 -14.35 6.98 10.07
CA VAL A 156 -14.47 6.09 8.91
C VAL A 156 -13.38 5.03 8.99
N LYS A 157 -13.80 3.77 9.00
CA LYS A 157 -12.86 2.65 8.93
C LYS A 157 -12.10 2.71 7.61
N ARG A 158 -10.77 2.62 7.69
CA ARG A 158 -9.84 2.45 6.56
C ARG A 158 -9.96 1.06 5.95
N GLU A 159 -11.16 0.64 5.57
CA GLU A 159 -11.41 -0.70 5.04
C GLU A 159 -12.20 -0.64 3.72
N PRO A 160 -11.96 -1.58 2.79
CA PRO A 160 -12.77 -1.67 1.58
C PRO A 160 -14.25 -1.89 1.93
N PRO A 161 -15.19 -1.25 1.22
CA PRO A 161 -16.61 -1.49 1.38
C PRO A 161 -16.95 -2.97 1.21
N GLN A 162 -17.99 -3.44 1.90
CA GLN A 162 -18.44 -4.82 1.79
C GLN A 162 -18.74 -5.23 0.34
N ALA A 163 -19.36 -4.35 -0.45
CA ALA A 163 -19.64 -4.61 -1.87
C ALA A 163 -18.35 -4.82 -2.69
N ILE A 164 -17.27 -4.11 -2.37
CA ILE A 164 -15.97 -4.28 -3.03
C ILE A 164 -15.33 -5.61 -2.64
N ARG A 165 -15.37 -5.97 -1.34
CA ARG A 165 -14.87 -7.26 -0.85
C ARG A 165 -15.61 -8.42 -1.53
N GLN A 166 -16.94 -8.40 -1.50
CA GLN A 166 -17.78 -9.42 -2.13
C GLN A 166 -17.56 -9.52 -3.64
N PHE A 167 -17.43 -8.40 -4.35
CA PHE A 167 -17.13 -8.42 -5.77
C PHE A 167 -15.81 -9.14 -6.06
N VAL A 168 -14.75 -8.79 -5.34
CA VAL A 168 -13.42 -9.38 -5.53
C VAL A 168 -13.43 -10.86 -5.17
N GLU A 169 -14.04 -11.23 -4.04
CA GLU A 169 -14.20 -12.62 -3.60
C GLU A 169 -14.95 -13.43 -4.65
N ASN A 170 -16.13 -12.97 -5.09
CA ASN A 170 -16.94 -13.70 -6.08
C ASN A 170 -16.28 -13.78 -7.47
N THR A 171 -15.44 -12.81 -7.83
CA THR A 171 -14.79 -12.76 -9.15
C THR A 171 -13.51 -13.58 -9.20
N LEU A 172 -12.77 -13.64 -8.09
CA LEU A 172 -11.43 -14.24 -8.05
C LEU A 172 -11.38 -15.57 -7.31
N TYR A 173 -12.37 -15.88 -6.48
CA TYR A 173 -12.46 -17.17 -5.82
C TYR A 173 -12.96 -18.20 -6.83
N HIS A 174 -12.06 -19.10 -7.22
CA HIS A 174 -12.41 -20.32 -7.90
C HIS A 174 -12.18 -21.46 -6.91
N PRO A 175 -13.21 -22.23 -6.51
CA PRO A 175 -12.97 -23.43 -5.73
C PRO A 175 -12.00 -24.31 -6.52
N LEU A 176 -10.96 -24.82 -5.84
CA LEU A 176 -10.06 -25.78 -6.44
C LEU A 176 -10.91 -26.96 -6.94
N PRO A 177 -10.76 -27.42 -8.20
CA PRO A 177 -11.36 -28.68 -8.60
C PRO A 177 -10.88 -29.77 -7.64
N ASP A 178 -11.77 -30.69 -7.26
CA ASP A 178 -11.52 -31.75 -6.27
C ASP A 178 -10.28 -32.61 -6.59
N GLU A 179 -9.81 -32.58 -7.85
CA GLU A 179 -8.54 -33.14 -8.30
C GLU A 179 -7.80 -32.13 -9.19
N LEU A 180 -6.67 -31.60 -8.71
CA LEU A 180 -5.70 -30.91 -9.56
C LEU A 180 -4.79 -31.96 -10.22
N PRO A 181 -4.70 -32.04 -11.56
CA PRO A 181 -3.78 -32.96 -12.21
C PRO A 181 -2.33 -32.67 -11.79
N ASP A 182 -1.56 -33.70 -11.44
CA ASP A 182 -0.17 -33.59 -10.96
C ASP A 182 0.75 -32.74 -11.87
N ALA A 183 0.47 -32.73 -13.17
CA ALA A 183 1.19 -31.93 -14.16
C ALA A 183 0.97 -30.41 -14.03
N VAL A 184 -0.13 -29.97 -13.44
CA VAL A 184 -0.44 -28.55 -13.20
C VAL A 184 0.23 -28.08 -11.90
N SER A 185 0.48 -29.00 -10.96
CA SER A 185 1.16 -28.73 -9.69
C SER A 185 2.61 -28.27 -9.91
N SER A 186 3.39 -28.97 -10.72
CA SER A 186 4.82 -28.62 -10.93
C SER A 186 5.06 -27.35 -11.75
N LEU A 187 4.09 -26.92 -12.57
CA LEU A 187 4.19 -25.71 -13.40
C LEU A 187 3.61 -24.45 -12.72
N LEU A 188 2.62 -24.61 -11.82
CA LEU A 188 2.08 -23.50 -11.02
C LEU A 188 2.83 -23.26 -9.71
N TYR A 189 3.50 -24.28 -9.18
CA TYR A 189 4.29 -24.21 -7.95
C TYR A 189 5.78 -24.44 -8.25
N PRO A 190 6.51 -23.48 -8.86
CA PRO A 190 7.95 -23.50 -8.72
C PRO A 190 8.26 -23.54 -7.21
N PRO A 191 9.26 -24.34 -6.77
CA PRO A 191 9.57 -24.43 -5.35
C PRO A 191 9.73 -23.01 -4.81
N PRO A 192 9.07 -22.67 -3.69
CA PRO A 192 9.16 -21.33 -3.12
C PRO A 192 10.64 -21.04 -2.95
N ARG A 193 11.11 -19.94 -3.55
CA ARG A 193 12.45 -19.47 -3.23
C ARG A 193 12.48 -19.26 -1.72
N PRO A 194 13.56 -19.69 -1.04
CA PRO A 194 13.67 -19.49 0.40
C PRO A 194 13.31 -18.05 0.76
N TYR A 195 12.53 -17.86 1.83
CA TYR A 195 12.14 -16.54 2.32
C TYR A 195 13.37 -15.62 2.51
N SER A 196 14.53 -16.19 2.78
CA SER A 196 15.83 -15.52 2.83
C SER A 196 16.25 -14.88 1.49
N GLU A 197 15.99 -15.50 0.35
CA GLU A 197 16.31 -14.94 -0.98
C GLU A 197 15.36 -13.78 -1.35
N ILE A 198 14.08 -13.91 -1.02
CA ILE A 198 13.10 -12.84 -1.22
C ILE A 198 13.44 -11.64 -0.33
N ARG A 199 13.80 -11.91 0.93
CA ARG A 199 14.27 -10.89 1.88
C ARG A 199 15.54 -10.19 1.38
N ALA A 200 16.52 -10.94 0.87
CA ALA A 200 17.74 -10.37 0.28
C ALA A 200 17.43 -9.44 -0.90
N ARG A 201 16.58 -9.85 -1.84
CA ARG A 201 16.17 -8.99 -2.97
C ARG A 201 15.40 -7.74 -2.53
N LEU A 202 14.55 -7.86 -1.52
CA LEU A 202 13.86 -6.71 -0.94
C LEU A 202 14.85 -5.74 -0.31
N ILE A 203 15.87 -6.25 0.42
CA ILE A 203 16.95 -5.42 0.97
C ILE A 203 17.72 -4.70 -0.15
N GLU A 204 18.12 -5.41 -1.21
CA GLU A 204 18.81 -4.82 -2.37
C GLU A 204 17.97 -3.71 -3.03
N THR A 205 16.67 -3.98 -3.24
CA THR A 205 15.74 -3.01 -3.82
C THR A 205 15.54 -1.80 -2.90
N SER A 206 15.47 -2.00 -1.59
CA SER A 206 15.36 -0.92 -0.60
C SER A 206 16.60 -0.06 -0.53
N ILE A 207 17.79 -0.64 -0.68
CA ILE A 207 19.05 0.10 -0.81
C ILE A 207 18.96 0.98 -2.07
N HIS A 208 18.51 0.45 -3.21
CA HIS A 208 18.37 1.23 -4.44
C HIS A 208 17.32 2.36 -4.32
N MET A 209 16.20 2.12 -3.64
CA MET A 209 15.19 3.16 -3.39
C MET A 209 15.74 4.29 -2.51
N ARG A 210 16.59 3.97 -1.51
CA ARG A 210 17.25 4.97 -0.66
C ARG A 210 18.24 5.83 -1.45
N VAL A 211 19.01 5.21 -2.34
CA VAL A 211 19.95 5.92 -3.22
C VAL A 211 19.23 6.85 -4.21
N GLN A 212 18.08 6.46 -4.76
CA GLN A 212 17.31 7.32 -5.67
C GLN A 212 16.66 8.53 -4.98
N SER A 213 16.32 8.45 -3.69
CA SER A 213 15.85 9.61 -2.92
C SER A 213 16.96 10.62 -2.59
N GLU A 214 18.22 10.19 -2.54
CA GLU A 214 19.37 11.07 -2.27
C GLU A 214 19.88 11.79 -3.53
N VAL A 215 19.56 11.30 -4.73
CA VAL A 215 20.02 11.87 -6.02
C VAL A 215 19.05 12.91 -6.61
N ARG A 216 17.92 13.21 -5.93
CA ARG A 216 16.95 14.25 -6.32
C ARG A 216 16.90 15.45 -5.36
N LEU A 217 18.05 15.85 -4.82
CA LEU A 217 18.25 17.13 -4.15
C LEU A 217 19.07 18.06 -5.05
#